data_AF-A0A396TTP1-F1
#
_entry.id   AF-A0A396TTP1-F1
#
_cell.length_a   1.000
_cell.length_b   1.000
_cell.length_c   1.000
_cell.angle_alpha   90.00
_cell.angle_beta   90.00
_cell.angle_gamma   90.00
#
_symmetry.space_group_name_H-M   'P 1'
#
loop_
_entity.id
_entity.type
_entity.pdbx_description
1 polymer ?
#
loop_
_entity_poly.entity_id
_entity_poly.type
_entity_poly.pdbx_seq_one_letter_code
_entity_poly.pdbx_strand_id
1 'polypeptide(L)'
;MKIFKCVDSLAVYAHPKPDAQQQARLYANNGYFENGQFTYQSYNDDFKYGQFYLIDEQVYRRVDKLTGKKTKKLLNEAGKQPDLPSFFLNTITEEYIFPSEIITNKVTVSLNDYPDDFDKSLVLFDLVTKQSQSMPSYSTRNAILNNAIYSMEDRDRSLLKRDFNLGTIWQYNIDSSARTLRLKYAFIDDGLFITFIGPAEESMQVVNGNQEKSFSGGELIGFNDIDGSVAWRLDIADAVDEIKQIDGQLFIASLAQVLIVDSQTGKLVHTIETGTSTPIYRVLAVNLHVDEQYIYYTNAAENSLFIYNASTYQQVKKIAIPEGYNIRGCSVTDKLSGKHYFSVVNRLQYVARSALLELDPNNLTDEISLEPEPDHTITLVPTSDNSDELELQITLNCASLDDALRFGEIYTRDYAQWHSHAAVSRTFVGREANPNFNGIIRFIYSGSEKSDDVVKEHLAIMEKRFARWIDGEGFYAQPSTSNKNELTRLIAVYQ
;
A
#
# COMPACT_ATOMS: atom_id res chain seq x y z
N MET A 1 20.39 1.73 -6.66
CA MET A 1 19.00 1.76 -6.09
C MET A 1 18.44 3.16 -6.19
N LYS A 2 17.14 3.31 -6.45
CA LYS A 2 16.52 4.64 -6.66
C LYS A 2 15.11 4.73 -6.08
N ILE A 3 14.79 5.86 -5.45
CA ILE A 3 13.43 6.20 -5.01
C ILE A 3 12.77 7.13 -6.03
N PHE A 4 11.60 6.74 -6.51
CA PHE A 4 10.72 7.52 -7.37
C PHE A 4 9.56 8.12 -6.56
N LYS A 5 9.38 9.43 -6.60
CA LYS A 5 8.30 10.18 -5.97
C LYS A 5 7.02 10.10 -6.80
N CYS A 6 5.89 9.94 -6.14
CA CYS A 6 4.60 9.85 -6.81
C CYS A 6 3.61 10.79 -6.14
N VAL A 7 2.84 11.57 -6.89
CA VAL A 7 1.89 12.52 -6.32
C VAL A 7 0.85 11.82 -5.45
N ASP A 8 0.27 10.75 -5.99
CA ASP A 8 -0.81 9.98 -5.37
C ASP A 8 -0.32 8.60 -4.91
N SER A 9 -1.17 7.89 -4.17
CA SER A 9 -0.88 6.54 -3.70
C SER A 9 -0.56 5.61 -4.87
N LEU A 10 0.64 5.05 -4.85
CA LEU A 10 1.09 4.06 -5.82
C LEU A 10 0.63 2.67 -5.35
N ALA A 11 0.09 1.89 -6.27
CA ALA A 11 -0.20 0.48 -6.05
C ALA A 11 0.49 -0.28 -7.17
N VAL A 12 1.60 -0.94 -6.83
CA VAL A 12 2.41 -1.64 -7.82
C VAL A 12 1.78 -2.99 -8.12
N TYR A 13 1.62 -3.33 -9.40
CA TYR A 13 1.20 -4.65 -9.84
C TYR A 13 2.14 -5.10 -10.96
N ALA A 14 2.48 -6.39 -11.01
CA ALA A 14 3.10 -6.96 -12.20
C ALA A 14 1.99 -7.25 -13.21
N HIS A 15 1.93 -6.49 -14.30
CA HIS A 15 1.04 -6.77 -15.42
C HIS A 15 1.82 -7.54 -16.49
N PRO A 16 1.52 -8.83 -16.76
CA PRO A 16 1.97 -9.47 -17.99
C PRO A 16 1.16 -8.86 -19.14
N LYS A 17 1.80 -8.18 -20.10
CA LYS A 17 1.09 -7.78 -21.33
C LYS A 17 0.62 -9.05 -22.06
N PRO A 18 -0.45 -8.97 -22.89
CA PRO A 18 -0.95 -10.10 -23.68
C PRO A 18 0.11 -10.76 -24.57
N ASP A 19 1.21 -10.06 -24.87
CA ASP A 19 2.36 -10.59 -25.58
C ASP A 19 3.50 -10.88 -24.60
N ALA A 20 3.91 -12.15 -24.54
CA ALA A 20 4.79 -12.79 -23.54
C ALA A 20 6.23 -12.25 -23.42
N GLN A 21 6.53 -11.01 -23.82
CA GLN A 21 7.88 -10.46 -23.88
C GLN A 21 8.08 -9.11 -23.17
N GLN A 22 7.13 -8.56 -22.41
CA GLN A 22 7.24 -7.18 -21.92
C GLN A 22 7.21 -7.05 -20.39
N GLN A 23 8.08 -6.15 -19.90
CA GLN A 23 8.37 -5.79 -18.51
C GLN A 23 7.11 -5.54 -17.67
N ALA A 24 7.20 -5.74 -16.35
CA ALA A 24 6.16 -5.32 -15.42
C ALA A 24 5.90 -3.79 -15.54
N ARG A 25 4.68 -3.40 -15.93
CA ARG A 25 4.22 -2.01 -15.81
C ARG A 25 3.85 -1.71 -14.36
N LEU A 26 4.52 -0.74 -13.74
CA LEU A 26 4.26 -0.34 -12.35
C LEU A 26 3.22 0.77 -12.36
N TYR A 27 1.96 0.46 -12.08
CA TYR A 27 0.90 1.47 -12.12
C TYR A 27 0.95 2.38 -10.89
N ALA A 28 0.77 3.69 -11.09
CA ALA A 28 0.56 4.67 -10.03
C ALA A 28 -0.66 5.51 -10.34
N ASN A 29 -1.82 5.13 -9.79
CA ASN A 29 -3.09 5.85 -9.91
C ASN A 29 -3.45 6.21 -11.38
N ASN A 30 -2.98 7.37 -11.85
CA ASN A 30 -3.23 7.92 -13.19
C ASN A 30 -2.16 7.57 -14.24
N GLY A 31 -1.09 6.87 -13.87
CA GLY A 31 0.03 6.58 -14.76
C GLY A 31 0.71 5.25 -14.50
N TYR A 32 1.82 5.02 -15.17
CA TYR A 32 2.66 3.84 -15.00
C TYR A 32 4.14 4.19 -15.16
N PHE A 33 5.02 3.40 -14.55
CA PHE A 33 6.43 3.42 -14.86
C PHE A 33 6.76 2.38 -15.94
N GLU A 34 7.51 2.80 -16.95
CA GLU A 34 8.12 1.94 -17.96
C GLU A 34 9.57 2.43 -18.16
N ASN A 35 10.56 1.53 -18.05
CA ASN A 35 11.99 1.85 -18.14
C ASN A 35 12.46 3.01 -17.23
N GLY A 36 11.92 3.11 -16.00
CA GLY A 36 12.30 4.16 -15.04
C GLY A 36 11.75 5.55 -15.36
N GLN A 37 10.84 5.68 -16.34
CA GLN A 37 10.11 6.90 -16.63
C GLN A 37 8.63 6.74 -16.25
N PHE A 38 8.08 7.76 -15.60
CA PHE A 38 6.66 7.82 -15.31
C PHE A 38 5.90 8.39 -16.51
N THR A 39 4.78 7.76 -16.89
CA THR A 39 3.91 8.23 -17.96
C THR A 39 2.47 8.29 -17.46
N TYR A 40 1.79 9.42 -17.63
CA TYR A 40 0.36 9.50 -17.39
C TYR A 40 -0.40 8.73 -18.48
N GLN A 41 -1.30 7.82 -18.10
CA GLN A 41 -2.21 7.18 -19.05
C GLN A 41 -3.26 8.17 -19.56
N SER A 42 -3.72 9.03 -18.65
CA SER A 42 -4.60 10.16 -18.91
C SER A 42 -4.45 11.15 -17.77
N TYR A 43 -4.29 12.43 -18.09
CA TYR A 43 -4.31 13.50 -17.11
C TYR A 43 -5.68 14.18 -17.14
N ASN A 44 -6.54 13.84 -16.19
CA ASN A 44 -7.91 14.36 -16.11
C ASN A 44 -8.26 14.79 -14.68
N ASP A 45 -9.34 15.55 -14.56
CA ASP A 45 -9.78 16.12 -13.29
C ASP A 45 -10.75 15.19 -12.53
N ASP A 46 -11.47 14.30 -13.20
CA ASP A 46 -12.65 13.59 -12.68
C ASP A 46 -12.43 12.25 -11.97
N PHE A 47 -11.23 11.68 -12.03
CA PHE A 47 -10.98 10.36 -11.47
C PHE A 47 -9.92 10.36 -10.37
N LYS A 48 -10.27 9.68 -9.27
CA LYS A 48 -9.28 9.03 -8.42
C LYS A 48 -9.27 7.56 -8.80
N TYR A 49 -8.22 7.09 -9.45
CA TYR A 49 -8.04 5.66 -9.63
C TYR A 49 -7.56 5.07 -8.28
N GLY A 50 -8.12 3.91 -7.97
CA GLY A 50 -7.97 3.24 -6.69
C GLY A 50 -7.17 1.95 -6.83
N GLN A 51 -7.61 0.94 -6.10
CA GLN A 51 -7.01 -0.40 -6.14
C GLN A 51 -7.22 -1.05 -7.52
N PHE A 52 -6.27 -1.89 -7.92
CA PHE A 52 -6.41 -2.73 -9.11
C PHE A 52 -6.78 -4.15 -8.68
N TYR A 53 -7.48 -4.84 -9.57
CA TYR A 53 -8.02 -6.17 -9.38
C TYR A 53 -7.75 -6.97 -10.65
N LEU A 54 -7.17 -8.16 -10.53
CA LEU A 54 -7.06 -9.10 -11.63
C LEU A 54 -8.27 -10.02 -11.60
N ILE A 55 -9.12 -9.98 -12.62
CA ILE A 55 -10.33 -10.78 -12.73
C ILE A 55 -10.37 -11.39 -14.12
N ASP A 56 -10.41 -12.72 -14.22
CA ASP A 56 -10.46 -13.44 -15.50
C ASP A 56 -9.33 -12.98 -16.45
N GLU A 57 -8.10 -12.97 -15.93
CA GLU A 57 -6.87 -12.50 -16.61
C GLU A 57 -6.88 -11.04 -17.08
N GLN A 58 -7.95 -10.29 -16.82
CA GLN A 58 -8.06 -8.87 -17.11
C GLN A 58 -7.82 -8.02 -15.87
N VAL A 59 -7.06 -6.95 -16.04
CA VAL A 59 -6.86 -5.97 -14.99
C VAL A 59 -7.97 -4.93 -15.03
N TYR A 60 -8.66 -4.81 -13.89
CA TYR A 60 -9.62 -3.77 -13.63
C TYR A 60 -9.10 -2.84 -12.55
N ARG A 61 -9.41 -1.56 -12.67
CA ARG A 61 -9.10 -0.53 -11.67
C ARG A 61 -10.39 -0.04 -11.04
N ARG A 62 -10.42 0.07 -9.71
CA ARG A 62 -11.48 0.82 -9.04
C ARG A 62 -11.32 2.28 -9.41
N VAL A 63 -12.41 2.89 -9.81
CA VAL A 63 -12.50 4.26 -10.24
C VAL A 63 -13.50 4.92 -9.32
N ASP A 64 -12.99 5.79 -8.45
CA ASP A 64 -13.80 6.57 -7.54
C ASP A 64 -14.11 7.91 -8.23
N LYS A 65 -15.38 8.13 -8.59
CA LYS A 65 -15.81 9.45 -9.08
C LYS A 65 -15.67 10.46 -7.95
N LEU A 66 -14.97 11.56 -8.22
CA LEU A 66 -14.74 12.64 -7.25
C LEU A 66 -16.01 13.47 -6.98
N THR A 67 -17.07 13.33 -7.79
CA THR A 67 -18.37 13.96 -7.54
C THR A 67 -19.01 13.31 -6.31
N GLY A 68 -19.36 14.06 -5.26
CA GLY A 68 -19.77 13.59 -3.92
C GLY A 68 -20.82 12.48 -3.78
N LYS A 69 -21.38 11.97 -4.88
CA LYS A 69 -22.00 10.63 -4.95
C LYS A 69 -20.89 9.59 -5.20
N LYS A 70 -20.46 8.89 -4.14
CA LYS A 70 -19.54 7.74 -4.17
C LYS A 70 -20.07 6.63 -5.08
N THR A 71 -19.96 6.78 -6.39
CA THR A 71 -20.20 5.70 -7.35
C THR A 71 -18.84 5.13 -7.69
N LYS A 72 -18.50 4.05 -6.99
CA LYS A 72 -17.29 3.31 -7.23
C LYS A 72 -17.56 2.36 -8.40
N LYS A 73 -16.75 2.44 -9.45
CA LYS A 73 -16.83 1.51 -10.60
C LYS A 73 -15.55 0.72 -10.69
N LEU A 74 -15.62 -0.50 -11.19
CA LEU A 74 -14.45 -1.30 -11.52
C LEU A 74 -14.31 -1.33 -13.04
N LEU A 75 -13.27 -0.75 -13.63
CA LEU A 75 -13.15 -0.56 -15.10
C LEU A 75 -11.82 -1.12 -15.61
N ASN A 76 -11.79 -1.79 -16.76
CA ASN A 76 -10.54 -2.18 -17.43
C ASN A 76 -9.96 -1.04 -18.29
N GLU A 77 -8.85 -1.29 -19.00
CA GLU A 77 -8.22 -0.29 -19.89
C GLU A 77 -9.16 0.21 -21.00
N ALA A 78 -10.10 -0.62 -21.46
CA ALA A 78 -11.13 -0.24 -22.43
C ALA A 78 -12.34 0.50 -21.81
N GLY A 79 -12.30 0.80 -20.51
CA GLY A 79 -13.39 1.49 -19.80
C GLY A 79 -14.63 0.62 -19.55
N LYS A 80 -14.51 -0.71 -19.65
CA LYS A 80 -15.62 -1.66 -19.44
C LYS A 80 -15.61 -2.19 -18.01
N GLN A 81 -16.80 -2.39 -17.43
CA GLN A 81 -16.95 -3.10 -16.16
C GLN A 81 -16.77 -4.62 -16.37
N PRO A 82 -16.29 -5.37 -15.36
CA PRO A 82 -16.32 -6.81 -15.43
C PRO A 82 -17.77 -7.26 -15.43
N ASP A 83 -18.05 -8.33 -16.17
CA ASP A 83 -19.37 -8.91 -16.31
C ASP A 83 -19.66 -9.79 -15.09
N LEU A 84 -19.93 -9.13 -13.96
CA LEU A 84 -20.17 -9.71 -12.65
C LEU A 84 -21.50 -9.21 -12.07
N PRO A 85 -22.16 -9.99 -11.19
CA PRO A 85 -23.37 -9.54 -10.53
C PRO A 85 -23.18 -8.23 -9.75
N SER A 86 -24.20 -7.37 -9.79
CA SER A 86 -24.15 -6.04 -9.18
C SER A 86 -23.81 -6.05 -7.69
N PHE A 87 -24.27 -7.04 -6.94
CA PHE A 87 -23.95 -7.15 -5.51
C PHE A 87 -22.45 -7.35 -5.29
N PHE A 88 -21.81 -8.23 -6.08
CA PHE A 88 -20.38 -8.50 -5.98
C PHE A 88 -19.55 -7.28 -6.40
N LEU A 89 -19.98 -6.56 -7.45
CA LEU A 89 -19.39 -5.28 -7.82
C LEU A 89 -19.48 -4.23 -6.69
N ASN A 90 -20.63 -4.14 -6.01
CA ASN A 90 -20.79 -3.26 -4.87
C ASN A 90 -19.85 -3.67 -3.73
N THR A 91 -19.76 -4.96 -3.42
CA THR A 91 -18.87 -5.48 -2.37
C THR A 91 -17.39 -5.25 -2.68
N ILE A 92 -16.89 -5.62 -3.86
CA ILE A 92 -15.48 -5.39 -4.25
C ILE A 92 -15.12 -3.90 -4.18
N THR A 93 -16.08 -3.05 -4.54
CA THR A 93 -15.83 -1.61 -4.54
C THR A 93 -15.92 -1.01 -3.14
N GLU A 94 -16.78 -1.52 -2.26
CA GLU A 94 -16.97 -1.04 -0.89
C GLU A 94 -15.92 -1.57 0.10
N GLU A 95 -15.60 -2.86 0.01
CA GLU A 95 -14.69 -3.54 0.92
C GLU A 95 -13.26 -3.64 0.38
N TYR A 96 -12.30 -3.76 1.30
CA TYR A 96 -10.90 -4.01 0.98
C TYR A 96 -10.71 -5.49 0.62
N ILE A 97 -11.20 -5.91 -0.55
CA ILE A 97 -10.82 -7.22 -1.10
C ILE A 97 -9.37 -7.09 -1.56
N PHE A 98 -8.48 -7.82 -0.89
CA PHE A 98 -7.05 -7.75 -1.17
C PHE A 98 -6.73 -8.57 -2.44
N PRO A 99 -6.08 -7.97 -3.45
CA PRO A 99 -5.90 -8.57 -4.78
C PRO A 99 -4.97 -9.79 -4.83
N SER A 100 -4.38 -10.22 -3.70
CA SER A 100 -3.48 -11.38 -3.64
C SER A 100 -4.18 -12.74 -3.72
N GLU A 101 -5.52 -12.80 -3.73
CA GLU A 101 -6.25 -14.06 -3.50
C GLU A 101 -7.11 -14.55 -4.68
N ILE A 102 -7.11 -13.85 -5.83
CA ILE A 102 -7.77 -14.38 -7.05
C ILE A 102 -6.77 -15.26 -7.82
N ILE A 103 -6.30 -16.33 -7.16
CA ILE A 103 -5.45 -17.36 -7.79
C ILE A 103 -6.32 -18.40 -8.51
N THR A 104 -7.61 -18.43 -8.18
CA THR A 104 -8.61 -19.30 -8.80
C THR A 104 -9.71 -18.42 -9.39
N ASN A 105 -10.51 -18.97 -10.31
CA ASN A 105 -11.75 -18.32 -10.77
C ASN A 105 -12.83 -18.29 -9.65
N LYS A 106 -12.43 -18.29 -8.37
CA LYS A 106 -13.28 -18.25 -7.21
C LYS A 106 -12.77 -17.23 -6.22
N VAL A 107 -13.70 -16.56 -5.54
CA VAL A 107 -13.42 -15.53 -4.55
C VAL A 107 -14.32 -15.74 -3.34
N THR A 108 -13.75 -15.63 -2.14
CA THR A 108 -14.52 -15.61 -0.89
C THR A 108 -14.66 -14.19 -0.36
N VAL A 109 -15.84 -13.83 0.13
CA VAL A 109 -16.07 -12.59 0.85
C VAL A 109 -16.89 -12.83 2.11
N SER A 110 -16.58 -12.09 3.18
CA SER A 110 -17.39 -12.08 4.39
C SER A 110 -18.35 -10.90 4.32
N LEU A 111 -19.66 -11.16 4.30
CA LEU A 111 -20.70 -10.13 4.23
C LEU A 111 -21.52 -10.10 5.51
N ASN A 112 -21.98 -8.92 5.91
CA ASN A 112 -23.04 -8.78 6.91
C ASN A 112 -24.40 -8.77 6.20
N ASP A 113 -25.44 -9.27 6.87
CA ASP A 113 -26.83 -9.21 6.40
C ASP A 113 -27.05 -9.83 5.00
N TYR A 114 -26.34 -10.92 4.66
CA TYR A 114 -26.42 -11.56 3.33
C TYR A 114 -26.44 -13.09 3.36
N PRO A 115 -27.45 -13.76 2.78
CA PRO A 115 -28.79 -13.22 2.51
C PRO A 115 -29.38 -12.57 3.77
N ASP A 116 -30.43 -11.77 3.63
CA ASP A 116 -31.04 -10.92 4.68
C ASP A 116 -31.27 -11.60 6.06
N ASP A 117 -31.23 -12.93 6.11
CA ASP A 117 -31.39 -13.76 7.31
C ASP A 117 -30.10 -13.98 8.14
N PHE A 118 -28.92 -13.62 7.64
CA PHE A 118 -27.64 -13.91 8.29
C PHE A 118 -26.92 -12.65 8.79
N ASP A 119 -26.65 -12.56 10.10
CA ASP A 119 -25.83 -11.48 10.70
C ASP A 119 -24.46 -11.36 10.02
N LYS A 120 -23.82 -12.51 9.77
CA LYS A 120 -22.57 -12.62 8.99
C LYS A 120 -22.50 -13.90 8.19
N SER A 121 -21.88 -13.80 7.02
CA SER A 121 -21.87 -14.86 6.03
C SER A 121 -20.58 -14.94 5.26
N LEU A 122 -20.18 -16.18 4.98
CA LEU A 122 -19.18 -16.48 3.96
C LEU A 122 -19.90 -16.66 2.63
N VAL A 123 -19.49 -15.89 1.63
CA VAL A 123 -19.96 -15.98 0.26
C VAL A 123 -18.81 -16.47 -0.61
N LEU A 124 -19.03 -17.58 -1.33
CA LEU A 124 -18.15 -18.04 -2.40
C LEU A 124 -18.74 -17.62 -3.74
N PHE A 125 -17.97 -16.89 -4.54
CA PHE A 125 -18.32 -16.49 -5.88
C PHE A 125 -17.47 -17.24 -6.90
N ASP A 126 -18.10 -17.81 -7.94
CA ASP A 126 -17.41 -18.40 -9.09
C ASP A 126 -17.46 -17.42 -10.27
N LEU A 127 -16.29 -16.94 -10.69
CA LEU A 127 -16.11 -15.95 -11.75
C LEU A 127 -16.45 -16.51 -13.14
N VAL A 128 -16.35 -17.84 -13.37
CA VAL A 128 -16.67 -18.45 -14.66
C VAL A 128 -18.17 -18.64 -14.82
N THR A 129 -18.79 -19.29 -13.83
CA THR A 129 -20.24 -19.62 -13.90
C THR A 129 -21.11 -18.44 -13.49
N LYS A 130 -20.52 -17.42 -12.85
CA LYS A 130 -21.19 -16.26 -12.26
C LYS A 130 -22.22 -16.62 -11.20
N GLN A 131 -22.04 -17.77 -10.56
CA GLN A 131 -22.88 -18.25 -9.47
C GLN A 131 -22.24 -17.94 -8.12
N SER A 132 -23.08 -17.77 -7.11
CA SER A 132 -22.65 -17.61 -5.72
C SER A 132 -23.30 -18.65 -4.83
N GLN A 133 -22.58 -19.03 -3.79
CA GLN A 133 -23.09 -19.81 -2.67
C GLN A 133 -22.77 -19.06 -1.38
N SER A 134 -23.61 -19.21 -0.37
CA SER A 134 -23.42 -18.54 0.92
C SER A 134 -23.82 -19.42 2.09
N MET A 135 -23.15 -19.22 3.22
CA MET A 135 -23.50 -19.85 4.49
C MET A 135 -23.28 -18.87 5.65
N PRO A 136 -23.96 -19.04 6.81
CA PRO A 136 -23.62 -18.31 8.01
C PRO A 136 -22.16 -18.57 8.41
N SER A 137 -21.40 -17.52 8.66
CA SER A 137 -20.00 -17.61 9.11
C SER A 137 -19.60 -16.32 9.80
N TYR A 138 -18.91 -16.45 10.92
CA TYR A 138 -18.31 -15.33 11.66
C TYR A 138 -16.82 -15.17 11.32
N SER A 139 -16.36 -15.83 10.25
CA SER A 139 -15.00 -15.63 9.73
C SER A 139 -14.84 -14.21 9.21
N THR A 140 -13.76 -13.54 9.64
CA THR A 140 -13.42 -12.19 9.16
C THR A 140 -12.48 -12.22 7.95
N ARG A 141 -11.79 -13.34 7.74
CA ARG A 141 -10.88 -13.60 6.62
C ARG A 141 -10.90 -15.07 6.26
N ASN A 142 -10.78 -15.35 4.98
CA ASN A 142 -10.82 -16.67 4.39
C ASN A 142 -9.70 -16.77 3.35
N ALA A 143 -9.05 -17.92 3.25
CA ALA A 143 -8.03 -18.18 2.25
C ALA A 143 -8.48 -19.30 1.32
N ILE A 144 -8.36 -19.11 0.01
CA ILE A 144 -8.54 -20.19 -0.97
C ILE A 144 -7.16 -20.76 -1.30
N LEU A 145 -6.90 -22.01 -0.88
CA LEU A 145 -5.64 -22.70 -1.13
C LEU A 145 -5.94 -24.14 -1.57
N ASN A 146 -5.22 -24.67 -2.57
CA ASN A 146 -5.37 -26.04 -3.08
C ASN A 146 -6.83 -26.50 -3.26
N ASN A 147 -7.65 -25.68 -3.94
CA ASN A 147 -9.06 -25.96 -4.21
C ASN A 147 -9.96 -26.14 -2.96
N ALA A 148 -9.56 -25.56 -1.83
CA ALA A 148 -10.34 -25.55 -0.60
C ALA A 148 -10.38 -24.14 0.00
N ILE A 149 -11.35 -23.92 0.88
CA ILE A 149 -11.51 -22.67 1.64
C ILE A 149 -11.08 -22.93 3.08
N TYR A 150 -10.15 -22.13 3.58
CA TYR A 150 -9.74 -22.13 4.98
C TYR A 150 -10.30 -20.90 5.67
N SER A 151 -10.90 -21.12 6.83
CA SER A 151 -11.60 -20.08 7.58
C SER A 151 -11.28 -20.19 9.05
N MET A 152 -11.15 -19.05 9.71
CA MET A 152 -11.02 -18.95 11.16
C MET A 152 -12.30 -18.33 11.72
N GLU A 153 -13.12 -19.13 12.40
CA GLU A 153 -14.39 -18.72 13.01
C GLU A 153 -14.12 -18.15 14.40
N ASP A 154 -14.28 -16.84 14.54
CA ASP A 154 -13.94 -16.12 15.79
C ASP A 154 -14.88 -16.51 16.94
N ARG A 155 -16.17 -16.72 16.63
CA ARG A 155 -17.20 -17.07 17.62
C ARG A 155 -17.02 -18.48 18.18
N ASP A 156 -16.79 -19.45 17.30
CA ASP A 156 -16.66 -20.86 17.68
C ASP A 156 -15.22 -21.24 18.02
N ARG A 157 -14.29 -20.29 17.86
CA ARG A 157 -12.84 -20.46 18.03
C ARG A 157 -12.34 -21.70 17.29
N SER A 158 -12.70 -21.82 16.03
CA SER A 158 -12.36 -22.99 15.21
C SER A 158 -11.72 -22.60 13.88
N LEU A 159 -10.80 -23.44 13.44
CA LEU A 159 -10.22 -23.42 12.12
C LEU A 159 -10.92 -24.50 11.28
N LEU A 160 -11.38 -24.14 10.08
CA LEU A 160 -12.09 -25.07 9.21
C LEU A 160 -11.45 -25.10 7.84
N LYS A 161 -11.47 -26.29 7.24
CA LYS A 161 -11.33 -26.48 5.80
C LYS A 161 -12.68 -26.86 5.21
N ARG A 162 -13.05 -26.19 4.12
CA ARG A 162 -14.30 -26.44 3.37
C ARG A 162 -14.02 -26.71 1.91
N ASP A 163 -14.91 -27.48 1.29
CA ASP A 163 -14.96 -27.60 -0.16
C ASP A 163 -15.65 -26.37 -0.79
N PHE A 164 -15.72 -26.33 -2.12
CA PHE A 164 -16.41 -25.27 -2.86
C PHE A 164 -17.94 -25.40 -2.88
N ASN A 165 -18.51 -26.42 -2.23
CA ASN A 165 -19.93 -26.48 -1.91
C ASN A 165 -20.21 -25.96 -0.49
N LEU A 166 -19.21 -25.32 0.14
CA LEU A 166 -19.23 -24.84 1.52
C LEU A 166 -19.43 -25.96 2.56
N GLY A 167 -19.23 -27.22 2.18
CA GLY A 167 -19.24 -28.36 3.08
C GLY A 167 -17.95 -28.44 3.89
N THR A 168 -18.07 -28.61 5.22
CA THR A 168 -16.92 -28.80 6.10
C THR A 168 -16.24 -30.14 5.80
N ILE A 169 -14.95 -30.09 5.45
CA ILE A 169 -14.09 -31.26 5.26
C ILE A 169 -13.53 -31.68 6.62
N TRP A 170 -12.92 -30.74 7.34
CA TRP A 170 -12.47 -30.93 8.70
C TRP A 170 -12.56 -29.63 9.50
N GLN A 171 -12.58 -29.78 10.82
CA GLN A 171 -12.63 -28.68 11.78
C GLN A 171 -11.66 -28.98 12.92
N TYR A 172 -10.95 -27.94 13.34
CA TYR A 172 -10.05 -27.97 14.47
C TYR A 172 -10.45 -26.90 15.49
N ASN A 173 -10.64 -27.28 16.75
CA ASN A 173 -10.97 -26.34 17.82
C ASN A 173 -9.68 -25.73 18.38
N ILE A 174 -9.62 -24.41 18.38
CA ILE A 174 -8.42 -23.66 18.76
C ILE A 174 -8.42 -23.49 20.29
N ASP A 175 -7.59 -24.29 20.94
CA ASP A 175 -7.25 -24.14 22.35
C ASP A 175 -6.11 -23.12 22.50
N SER A 176 -6.46 -21.83 22.43
CA SER A 176 -5.51 -20.71 22.52
C SER A 176 -6.08 -19.58 23.35
N SER A 177 -5.21 -18.86 24.07
CA SER A 177 -5.53 -17.62 24.78
C SER A 177 -5.67 -16.40 23.85
N ALA A 178 -5.41 -16.56 22.54
CA ALA A 178 -5.44 -15.45 21.58
C ALA A 178 -6.78 -14.69 21.62
N ARG A 179 -6.70 -13.38 21.87
CA ARG A 179 -7.88 -12.52 22.03
C ARG A 179 -8.69 -12.37 20.75
N THR A 180 -8.02 -12.35 19.60
CA THR A 180 -8.65 -12.24 18.28
C THR A 180 -8.10 -13.30 17.37
N LEU A 181 -8.97 -14.06 16.72
CA LEU A 181 -8.58 -15.07 15.76
C LEU A 181 -8.78 -14.52 14.35
N ARG A 182 -7.68 -14.30 13.62
CA ARG A 182 -7.70 -13.85 12.23
C ARG A 182 -6.75 -14.67 11.39
N LEU A 183 -7.24 -15.19 10.28
CA LEU A 183 -6.39 -15.89 9.32
C LEU A 183 -5.58 -14.84 8.54
N LYS A 184 -4.40 -14.48 9.06
CA LYS A 184 -3.48 -13.51 8.42
C LYS A 184 -2.44 -14.20 7.54
N TYR A 185 -1.98 -15.38 7.95
CA TYR A 185 -0.97 -16.17 7.24
C TYR A 185 -1.48 -17.59 7.07
N ALA A 186 -1.57 -18.05 5.83
CA ALA A 186 -2.08 -19.36 5.48
C ALA A 186 -1.27 -19.89 4.30
N PHE A 187 -0.74 -21.09 4.44
CA PHE A 187 0.18 -21.70 3.49
C PHE A 187 -0.19 -23.15 3.26
N ILE A 188 0.16 -23.68 2.08
CA ILE A 188 0.17 -25.12 1.84
C ILE A 188 1.58 -25.55 1.48
N ASP A 189 2.05 -26.64 2.09
CA ASP A 189 3.35 -27.24 1.80
C ASP A 189 3.28 -28.77 1.89
N ASP A 190 3.48 -29.47 0.78
CA ASP A 190 3.44 -30.95 0.69
C ASP A 190 2.37 -31.63 1.56
N GLY A 191 1.12 -31.16 1.47
CA GLY A 191 -0.01 -31.75 2.20
C GLY A 191 -0.17 -31.27 3.65
N LEU A 192 0.56 -30.24 4.06
CA LEU A 192 0.32 -29.51 5.30
C LEU A 192 -0.33 -28.16 5.04
N PHE A 193 -1.35 -27.82 5.83
CA PHE A 193 -1.86 -26.47 5.99
C PHE A 193 -1.17 -25.80 7.17
N ILE A 194 -0.58 -24.63 6.97
CA ILE A 194 0.22 -23.96 8.00
C ILE A 194 -0.36 -22.57 8.26
N THR A 195 -0.58 -22.24 9.53
CA THR A 195 -1.06 -20.92 9.94
C THR A 195 -0.52 -20.49 11.30
N PHE A 196 -0.54 -19.19 11.55
CA PHE A 196 -0.20 -18.60 12.84
C PHE A 196 -1.46 -18.22 13.61
N ILE A 197 -1.54 -18.64 14.87
CA ILE A 197 -2.60 -18.34 15.82
C ILE A 197 -2.03 -17.40 16.87
N GLY A 198 -2.40 -16.12 16.79
CA GLY A 198 -1.96 -15.10 17.75
C GLY A 198 -2.46 -13.70 17.38
N PRO A 199 -2.07 -12.67 18.15
CA PRO A 199 -1.19 -12.75 19.32
C PRO A 199 -1.88 -13.34 20.56
N ALA A 200 -1.10 -13.94 21.46
CA ALA A 200 -1.59 -14.48 22.74
C ALA A 200 -1.80 -13.38 23.79
N GLU A 201 -0.94 -12.36 23.78
CA GLU A 201 -0.96 -11.25 24.72
C GLU A 201 -1.07 -9.91 23.99
N GLU A 202 -1.85 -8.99 24.58
CA GLU A 202 -1.94 -7.59 24.18
C GLU A 202 -1.79 -6.73 25.43
N SER A 203 -0.86 -5.79 25.41
CA SER A 203 -0.71 -4.81 26.49
C SER A 203 -0.75 -3.39 25.95
N MET A 204 -1.25 -2.48 26.78
CA MET A 204 -1.29 -1.05 26.54
C MET A 204 -0.29 -0.38 27.47
N GLN A 205 0.64 0.39 26.92
CA GLN A 205 1.61 1.18 27.68
C GLN A 205 1.54 2.65 27.27
N VAL A 206 1.91 3.56 28.18
CA VAL A 206 2.06 4.98 27.86
C VAL A 206 3.55 5.29 27.79
N VAL A 207 4.01 5.67 26.61
CA VAL A 207 5.41 6.03 26.34
C VAL A 207 5.42 7.44 25.78
N ASN A 208 6.15 8.34 26.44
CA ASN A 208 6.22 9.76 26.07
C ASN A 208 4.83 10.43 25.90
N GLY A 209 3.85 10.04 26.72
CA GLY A 209 2.47 10.56 26.67
C GLY A 209 1.57 9.94 25.60
N ASN A 210 2.10 9.05 24.75
CA ASN A 210 1.32 8.34 23.74
C ASN A 210 0.91 6.95 24.23
N GLN A 211 -0.33 6.56 23.94
CA GLN A 211 -0.78 5.18 24.15
C GLN A 211 -0.22 4.27 23.06
N GLU A 212 0.51 3.24 23.46
CA GLU A 212 1.10 2.25 22.60
C GLU A 212 0.52 0.86 22.89
N LYS A 213 0.18 0.13 21.82
CA LYS A 213 -0.18 -1.28 21.86
C LYS A 213 1.05 -2.12 21.61
N SER A 214 1.30 -3.08 22.49
CA SER A 214 2.25 -4.15 22.25
C SER A 214 1.53 -5.50 22.16
N PHE A 215 2.08 -6.38 21.33
CA PHE A 215 1.60 -7.74 21.13
C PHE A 215 2.77 -8.69 21.32
N SER A 216 2.49 -9.86 21.88
CA SER A 216 3.46 -10.95 22.09
C SER A 216 2.74 -12.30 22.08
N GLY A 217 3.53 -13.36 21.91
CA GLY A 217 3.05 -14.73 21.99
C GLY A 217 2.22 -15.16 20.78
N GLY A 218 2.06 -16.47 20.65
CA GLY A 218 1.25 -17.12 19.64
C GLY A 218 1.89 -18.46 19.24
N GLU A 219 1.20 -19.19 18.38
CA GLU A 219 1.65 -20.49 17.91
C GLU A 219 1.62 -20.53 16.39
N LEU A 220 2.68 -21.03 15.79
CA LEU A 220 2.68 -21.49 14.40
C LEU A 220 2.32 -22.97 14.40
N ILE A 221 1.32 -23.36 13.62
CA ILE A 221 0.80 -24.73 13.63
C ILE A 221 0.72 -25.26 12.20
N GLY A 222 1.26 -26.46 12.01
CA GLY A 222 1.08 -27.26 10.80
C GLY A 222 0.02 -28.33 11.02
N PHE A 223 -0.97 -28.39 10.13
CA PHE A 223 -2.07 -29.34 10.13
C PHE A 223 -1.94 -30.25 8.92
N ASN A 224 -2.20 -31.55 9.08
CA ASN A 224 -2.40 -32.44 7.94
C ASN A 224 -3.61 -31.97 7.14
N ASP A 225 -3.39 -31.63 5.87
CA ASP A 225 -4.40 -30.98 5.05
C ASP A 225 -5.59 -31.90 4.73
N ILE A 226 -5.41 -33.21 4.83
CA ILE A 226 -6.43 -34.22 4.56
C ILE A 226 -7.50 -34.25 5.66
N ASP A 227 -7.10 -34.19 6.93
CA ASP A 227 -7.99 -34.48 8.07
C ASP A 227 -7.97 -33.41 9.19
N GLY A 228 -7.12 -32.40 9.09
CA GLY A 228 -7.01 -31.32 10.07
C GLY A 228 -6.32 -31.73 11.38
N SER A 229 -5.70 -32.91 11.44
CA SER A 229 -4.90 -33.32 12.60
C SER A 229 -3.61 -32.50 12.69
N VAL A 230 -3.18 -32.15 13.90
CA VAL A 230 -1.97 -31.35 14.12
C VAL A 230 -0.73 -32.22 13.83
N ALA A 231 0.09 -31.78 12.87
CA ALA A 231 1.37 -32.41 12.55
C ALA A 231 2.48 -31.90 13.47
N TRP A 232 2.53 -30.57 13.69
CA TRP A 232 3.53 -29.93 14.55
C TRP A 232 3.03 -28.58 15.08
N ARG A 233 3.67 -28.10 16.14
CA ARG A 233 3.45 -26.77 16.73
C ARG A 233 4.79 -26.12 17.08
N LEU A 234 4.85 -24.81 16.96
CA LEU A 234 5.97 -23.99 17.40
C LEU A 234 5.46 -22.75 18.13
N ASP A 235 5.82 -22.63 19.40
CA ASP A 235 5.55 -21.42 20.19
C ASP A 235 6.43 -20.27 19.70
N ILE A 236 5.81 -19.11 19.47
CA ILE A 236 6.50 -17.88 19.09
C ILE A 236 6.31 -16.87 20.22
N ALA A 237 7.39 -16.56 20.94
CA ALA A 237 7.33 -15.63 22.07
C ALA A 237 7.10 -14.18 21.64
N ASP A 238 7.69 -13.78 20.52
CA ASP A 238 7.61 -12.40 20.02
C ASP A 238 6.33 -12.12 19.24
N ALA A 239 6.08 -10.84 19.00
CA ALA A 239 5.07 -10.44 18.02
C ALA A 239 5.51 -10.83 16.62
N VAL A 240 4.61 -11.49 15.89
CA VAL A 240 4.81 -11.76 14.47
C VAL A 240 4.27 -10.61 13.64
N ASP A 241 5.17 -9.91 12.96
CA ASP A 241 4.83 -8.79 12.07
C ASP A 241 4.53 -9.29 10.66
N GLU A 242 5.31 -10.26 10.16
CA GLU A 242 5.19 -10.86 8.82
C GLU A 242 5.66 -12.33 8.79
N ILE A 243 5.01 -13.17 7.97
CA ILE A 243 5.47 -14.52 7.64
C ILE A 243 5.52 -14.68 6.12
N LYS A 244 6.61 -15.25 5.60
CA LYS A 244 6.76 -15.69 4.21
C LYS A 244 7.10 -17.18 4.16
N GLN A 245 6.59 -17.86 3.15
CA GLN A 245 6.98 -19.24 2.83
C GLN A 245 7.72 -19.25 1.49
N ILE A 246 8.93 -19.82 1.46
CA ILE A 246 9.73 -20.02 0.24
C ILE A 246 10.48 -21.35 0.37
N ASP A 247 10.39 -22.18 -0.66
CA ASP A 247 11.17 -23.42 -0.81
C ASP A 247 11.20 -24.34 0.43
N GLY A 248 10.03 -24.60 1.03
CA GLY A 248 9.93 -25.46 2.22
C GLY A 248 10.36 -24.80 3.54
N GLN A 249 10.61 -23.49 3.52
CA GLN A 249 10.99 -22.71 4.70
C GLN A 249 9.98 -21.61 5.00
N LEU A 250 9.75 -21.37 6.27
CA LEU A 250 8.96 -20.27 6.80
C LEU A 250 9.91 -19.24 7.41
N PHE A 251 9.82 -18.00 6.94
CA PHE A 251 10.55 -16.86 7.46
C PHE A 251 9.58 -16.00 8.26
N ILE A 252 9.80 -15.93 9.57
CA ILE A 252 8.91 -15.29 10.54
C ILE A 252 9.63 -14.07 11.09
N ALA A 253 9.16 -12.88 10.71
CA ALA A 253 9.78 -11.64 11.12
C ALA A 253 9.09 -11.04 12.34
N SER A 254 9.92 -10.67 13.32
CA SER A 254 9.58 -9.81 14.45
C SER A 254 10.53 -8.60 14.47
N LEU A 255 10.33 -7.69 15.42
CA LEU A 255 11.23 -6.56 15.65
C LEU A 255 12.66 -7.00 15.99
N ALA A 256 12.83 -8.03 16.81
CA ALA A 256 14.15 -8.42 17.29
C ALA A 256 14.85 -9.39 16.34
N GLN A 257 14.10 -10.20 15.61
CA GLN A 257 14.64 -11.36 14.92
C GLN A 257 13.85 -11.77 13.67
N VAL A 258 14.50 -12.55 12.81
CA VAL A 258 13.84 -13.37 11.80
C VAL A 258 14.10 -14.83 12.14
N LEU A 259 13.04 -15.59 12.38
CA LEU A 259 13.12 -17.04 12.59
C LEU A 259 12.95 -17.75 11.25
N ILE A 260 13.81 -18.74 10.99
CA ILE A 260 13.72 -19.62 9.82
C ILE A 260 13.30 -20.99 10.32
N VAL A 261 12.16 -21.47 9.85
CA VAL A 261 11.53 -22.71 10.31
C VAL A 261 11.29 -23.63 9.13
N ASP A 262 11.61 -24.89 9.29
CA ASP A 262 11.27 -25.93 8.30
C ASP A 262 9.74 -26.14 8.30
N SER A 263 9.11 -25.93 7.14
CA SER A 263 7.64 -25.96 7.03
C SER A 263 7.05 -27.36 7.23
N GLN A 264 7.82 -28.41 6.97
CA GLN A 264 7.37 -29.79 7.05
C GLN A 264 7.37 -30.31 8.50
N THR A 265 8.33 -29.85 9.30
CA THR A 265 8.55 -30.37 10.65
C THR A 265 8.28 -29.37 11.77
N GLY A 266 8.13 -28.08 11.44
CA GLY A 266 8.01 -27.00 12.42
C GLY A 266 9.28 -26.72 13.21
N LYS A 267 10.42 -27.32 12.82
CA LYS A 267 11.68 -27.16 13.53
C LYS A 267 12.34 -25.84 13.17
N LEU A 268 12.79 -25.12 14.19
CA LEU A 268 13.64 -23.94 14.02
C LEU A 268 14.98 -24.36 13.38
N VAL A 269 15.25 -23.82 12.20
CA VAL A 269 16.49 -24.04 11.43
C VAL A 269 17.54 -23.00 11.82
N HIS A 270 17.14 -21.73 11.91
CA HIS A 270 18.06 -20.63 12.21
C HIS A 270 17.33 -19.42 12.78
N THR A 271 18.08 -18.54 13.45
CA THR A 271 17.62 -17.25 13.95
C THR A 271 18.58 -16.17 13.48
N ILE A 272 18.05 -15.17 12.78
CA ILE A 272 18.76 -13.93 12.46
C ILE A 272 18.42 -12.90 13.53
N GLU A 273 19.36 -12.59 14.40
CA GLU A 273 19.26 -11.46 15.33
C GLU A 273 19.43 -10.15 14.55
N THR A 274 18.41 -9.32 14.49
CA THR A 274 18.44 -8.10 13.65
C THR A 274 19.17 -6.94 14.34
N GLY A 275 19.32 -7.02 15.66
CA GLY A 275 19.96 -5.98 16.48
C GLY A 275 19.25 -4.63 16.41
N THR A 276 17.99 -4.60 15.96
CA THR A 276 17.25 -3.35 15.78
C THR A 276 16.61 -2.88 17.08
N SER A 277 16.48 -1.56 17.22
CA SER A 277 15.80 -0.96 18.35
C SER A 277 14.29 -1.24 18.34
N THR A 278 13.70 -1.32 19.54
CA THR A 278 12.25 -1.39 19.68
C THR A 278 11.64 -0.03 19.28
N PRO A 279 10.81 0.05 18.24
CA PRO A 279 10.22 1.31 17.80
C PRO A 279 9.28 1.87 18.87
N ILE A 280 9.28 3.19 19.02
CA ILE A 280 8.33 3.97 19.84
C ILE A 280 6.91 3.92 19.22
N TYR A 281 6.72 3.37 18.02
CA TYR A 281 5.38 3.34 17.39
C TYR A 281 5.24 2.17 16.42
N ARG A 282 4.53 1.12 16.84
CA ARG A 282 4.31 -0.11 16.05
C ARG A 282 3.44 0.03 14.79
N VAL A 283 2.95 1.23 14.45
CA VAL A 283 2.09 1.41 13.25
C VAL A 283 2.86 1.27 11.94
N LEU A 284 4.19 1.36 11.95
CA LEU A 284 5.02 0.88 10.85
C LEU A 284 5.74 -0.40 11.30
N ALA A 285 5.10 -1.53 10.99
CA ALA A 285 5.61 -2.87 11.27
C ALA A 285 6.92 -3.15 10.51
N VAL A 286 7.59 -4.23 10.94
CA VAL A 286 8.65 -4.87 10.17
C VAL A 286 8.09 -5.37 8.86
N ASN A 287 8.86 -5.28 7.78
CA ASN A 287 8.51 -5.93 6.52
C ASN A 287 9.63 -6.86 6.06
N LEU A 288 9.21 -7.97 5.48
CA LEU A 288 10.03 -9.09 5.05
C LEU A 288 9.73 -9.40 3.59
N HIS A 289 10.78 -9.42 2.78
CA HIS A 289 10.76 -10.01 1.45
C HIS A 289 11.91 -11.00 1.36
N VAL A 290 11.67 -12.14 0.72
CA VAL A 290 12.68 -13.16 0.51
C VAL A 290 12.63 -13.54 -0.97
N ASP A 291 13.78 -13.70 -1.58
CA ASP A 291 13.97 -14.28 -2.91
C ASP A 291 14.99 -15.44 -2.81
N GLU A 292 15.38 -16.02 -3.95
CA GLU A 292 16.34 -17.15 -3.98
C GLU A 292 17.74 -16.79 -3.43
N GLN A 293 18.13 -15.52 -3.47
CA GLN A 293 19.47 -15.04 -3.11
C GLN A 293 19.51 -14.35 -1.74
N TYR A 294 18.47 -13.60 -1.39
CA TYR A 294 18.49 -12.65 -0.29
C TYR A 294 17.20 -12.62 0.54
N ILE A 295 17.38 -12.27 1.81
CA ILE A 295 16.34 -11.90 2.76
C ILE A 295 16.44 -10.38 2.98
N TYR A 296 15.39 -9.66 2.62
CA TYR A 296 15.25 -8.22 2.81
C TYR A 296 14.37 -7.96 4.03
N TYR A 297 14.95 -7.32 5.03
CA TYR A 297 14.30 -7.00 6.28
C TYR A 297 14.31 -5.48 6.49
N THR A 298 13.19 -4.92 6.91
CA THR A 298 13.07 -3.48 7.18
C THR A 298 12.46 -3.25 8.55
N ASN A 299 13.03 -2.31 9.30
CA ASN A 299 12.46 -1.77 10.53
C ASN A 299 12.35 -0.25 10.37
N ALA A 300 11.13 0.27 10.54
CA ALA A 300 10.84 1.69 10.36
C ALA A 300 11.48 2.63 11.41
N ALA A 301 11.91 2.13 12.57
CA ALA A 301 12.68 2.93 13.52
C ALA A 301 14.13 3.15 13.08
N GLU A 302 14.71 2.18 12.39
CA GLU A 302 16.13 2.20 12.00
C GLU A 302 16.38 2.97 10.69
N ASN A 303 15.32 3.36 9.97
CA ASN A 303 15.40 3.93 8.62
C ASN A 303 16.43 3.19 7.75
N SER A 304 16.41 1.85 7.80
CA SER A 304 17.43 1.01 7.16
C SER A 304 16.79 -0.22 6.51
N LEU A 305 17.36 -0.62 5.37
CA LEU A 305 17.12 -1.90 4.72
C LEU A 305 18.28 -2.85 5.05
N PHE A 306 17.97 -3.96 5.69
CA PHE A 306 18.91 -5.03 6.02
C PHE A 306 18.78 -6.13 4.96
N ILE A 307 19.91 -6.56 4.42
CA ILE A 307 19.99 -7.61 3.40
C ILE A 307 20.85 -8.73 3.95
N TYR A 308 20.29 -9.93 4.04
CA TYR A 308 20.98 -11.15 4.44
C TYR A 308 21.03 -12.11 3.27
N ASN A 309 22.07 -12.94 3.20
CA ASN A 309 22.12 -14.03 2.23
C ASN A 309 21.09 -15.10 2.60
N ALA A 310 20.26 -15.53 1.67
CA ALA A 310 19.19 -16.49 1.94
C ALA A 310 19.70 -17.91 2.27
N SER A 311 20.92 -18.26 1.84
CA SER A 311 21.50 -19.59 2.08
C SER A 311 22.36 -19.67 3.35
N THR A 312 23.08 -18.59 3.70
CA THR A 312 23.98 -18.57 4.86
C THR A 312 23.42 -17.79 6.05
N TYR A 313 22.33 -17.05 5.84
CA TYR A 313 21.70 -16.16 6.81
C TYR A 313 22.60 -15.02 7.33
N GLN A 314 23.79 -14.85 6.76
CA GLN A 314 24.72 -13.78 7.15
C GLN A 314 24.29 -12.44 6.53
N GLN A 315 24.43 -11.36 7.30
CA GLN A 315 24.16 -10.02 6.80
C GLN A 315 25.16 -9.65 5.70
N VAL A 316 24.65 -9.38 4.50
CA VAL A 316 25.43 -8.95 3.34
C VAL A 316 25.58 -7.43 3.36
N LYS A 317 24.50 -6.70 3.63
CA LYS A 317 24.50 -5.24 3.61
C LYS A 317 23.45 -4.65 4.56
N LYS A 318 23.76 -3.48 5.12
CA LYS A 318 22.80 -2.56 5.74
C LYS A 318 22.82 -1.28 4.92
N ILE A 319 21.67 -0.87 4.38
CA ILE A 319 21.55 0.31 3.52
C ILE A 319 20.71 1.34 4.26
N ALA A 320 21.26 2.54 4.45
CA ALA A 320 20.52 3.65 5.02
C ALA A 320 19.43 4.13 4.04
N ILE A 321 18.23 4.36 4.56
CA ILE A 321 17.12 4.97 3.83
C ILE A 321 17.20 6.49 4.04
N PRO A 322 17.03 7.31 3.00
CA PRO A 322 17.03 8.77 3.12
C PRO A 322 16.04 9.27 4.19
N GLU A 323 16.40 10.35 4.86
CA GLU A 323 15.59 10.92 5.93
C GLU A 323 14.13 11.18 5.49
N GLY A 324 13.19 10.84 6.37
CA GLY A 324 11.77 10.97 6.10
C GLY A 324 11.15 9.79 5.36
N TYR A 325 11.94 8.96 4.67
CA TYR A 325 11.44 7.81 3.93
C TYR A 325 11.42 6.54 4.77
N ASN A 326 10.36 5.74 4.60
CA ASN A 326 10.17 4.45 5.29
C ASN A 326 9.63 3.40 4.32
N ILE A 327 10.30 2.25 4.24
CA ILE A 327 9.82 1.12 3.43
C ILE A 327 8.61 0.47 4.13
N ARG A 328 7.56 0.19 3.37
CA ARG A 328 6.34 -0.51 3.79
C ARG A 328 6.26 -1.97 3.33
N GLY A 329 7.22 -2.44 2.54
CA GLY A 329 7.26 -3.81 2.04
C GLY A 329 7.43 -3.90 0.53
N CYS A 330 7.84 -5.09 0.08
CA CYS A 330 7.96 -5.39 -1.33
C CYS A 330 6.57 -5.47 -1.95
N SER A 331 6.35 -4.68 -2.99
CA SER A 331 5.06 -4.64 -3.70
C SER A 331 5.07 -5.57 -4.91
N VAL A 332 6.18 -5.64 -5.64
CA VAL A 332 6.33 -6.57 -6.76
C VAL A 332 7.80 -6.89 -7.05
N THR A 333 8.03 -8.07 -7.61
CA THR A 333 9.27 -8.43 -8.31
C THR A 333 8.98 -8.51 -9.81
N ASP A 334 9.71 -7.74 -10.61
CA ASP A 334 9.62 -7.83 -12.06
C ASP A 334 10.31 -9.11 -12.54
N LYS A 335 9.51 -10.05 -13.08
CA LYS A 335 10.01 -11.36 -13.51
C LYS A 335 11.04 -11.29 -14.64
N LEU A 336 11.05 -10.21 -15.43
CA LEU A 336 11.97 -10.06 -16.55
C LEU A 336 13.33 -9.49 -16.13
N SER A 337 13.33 -8.40 -15.35
CA SER A 337 14.58 -7.79 -14.88
C SER A 337 15.13 -8.41 -13.59
N GLY A 338 14.30 -9.14 -12.84
CA GLY A 338 14.62 -9.61 -11.49
C GLY A 338 14.60 -8.51 -10.43
N LYS A 339 14.28 -7.26 -10.79
CA LYS A 339 14.27 -6.13 -9.85
C LYS A 339 13.07 -6.19 -8.90
N HIS A 340 13.30 -5.72 -7.69
CA HIS A 340 12.28 -5.58 -6.65
C HIS A 340 11.83 -4.12 -6.52
N TYR A 341 10.54 -3.94 -6.30
CA TYR A 341 9.96 -2.62 -6.08
C TYR A 341 9.24 -2.58 -4.74
N PHE A 342 9.77 -1.77 -3.83
CA PHE A 342 9.27 -1.62 -2.48
C PHE A 342 8.44 -0.33 -2.36
N SER A 343 7.25 -0.44 -1.78
CA SER A 343 6.47 0.74 -1.43
C SER A 343 7.17 1.53 -0.33
N VAL A 344 7.29 2.84 -0.50
CA VAL A 344 7.96 3.74 0.45
C VAL A 344 7.04 4.89 0.79
N VAL A 345 7.07 5.33 2.05
CA VAL A 345 6.32 6.50 2.50
C VAL A 345 7.23 7.60 2.97
N ASN A 346 6.93 8.83 2.56
CA ASN A 346 7.57 10.03 3.09
C ASN A 346 6.75 10.57 4.27
N ARG A 347 7.42 10.77 5.41
CA ARG A 347 6.86 11.33 6.65
C ARG A 347 7.14 12.82 6.84
N LEU A 348 7.97 13.43 5.99
CA LEU A 348 8.29 14.85 6.03
C LEU A 348 7.43 15.69 5.08
N GLN A 349 6.78 15.05 4.09
CA GLN A 349 5.92 15.72 3.11
C GLN A 349 4.49 15.16 3.13
N TYR A 350 3.50 16.01 2.91
CA TYR A 350 2.09 15.56 2.83
C TYR A 350 1.83 14.76 1.57
N VAL A 351 2.47 15.22 0.51
CA VAL A 351 2.38 14.75 -0.87
C VAL A 351 3.65 13.96 -1.14
N ALA A 352 3.60 12.94 -2.02
CA ALA A 352 4.64 11.92 -2.11
C ALA A 352 4.69 10.88 -0.98
N ARG A 353 3.54 10.63 -0.33
CA ARG A 353 3.36 9.55 0.67
C ARG A 353 3.46 8.13 0.12
N SER A 354 3.68 7.93 -1.17
CA SER A 354 3.74 6.59 -1.77
C SER A 354 4.79 6.55 -2.87
N ALA A 355 6.02 6.88 -2.48
CA ALA A 355 7.18 6.71 -3.31
C ALA A 355 7.48 5.21 -3.55
N LEU A 356 8.32 4.93 -4.54
CA LEU A 356 8.69 3.57 -4.92
C LEU A 356 10.20 3.42 -4.90
N LEU A 357 10.72 2.46 -4.15
CA LEU A 357 12.14 2.09 -4.19
C LEU A 357 12.34 0.95 -5.18
N GLU A 358 13.10 1.20 -6.24
CA GLU A 358 13.63 0.18 -7.13
C GLU A 358 14.97 -0.34 -6.60
N LEU A 359 15.05 -1.65 -6.44
CA LEU A 359 16.23 -2.38 -6.01
C LEU A 359 16.56 -3.49 -7.01
N ASP A 360 17.82 -3.51 -7.46
CA ASP A 360 18.35 -4.58 -8.30
C ASP A 360 19.15 -5.55 -7.41
N PRO A 361 18.71 -6.81 -7.24
CA PRO A 361 19.43 -7.78 -6.39
C PRO A 361 20.86 -8.06 -6.89
N ASN A 362 21.14 -7.84 -8.17
CA ASN A 362 22.47 -8.05 -8.76
C ASN A 362 23.39 -6.83 -8.60
N ASN A 363 22.85 -5.68 -8.19
CA ASN A 363 23.62 -4.46 -7.94
C ASN A 363 23.22 -3.83 -6.59
N LEU A 364 23.77 -4.40 -5.53
CA LEU A 364 23.61 -3.90 -4.17
C LEU A 364 24.73 -2.93 -3.76
N THR A 365 25.67 -2.55 -4.63
CA THR A 365 26.81 -1.71 -4.23
C THR A 365 26.44 -0.25 -4.04
N ASP A 366 25.46 0.24 -4.79
CA ASP A 366 25.04 1.64 -4.75
C ASP A 366 24.39 2.00 -3.40
N GLU A 367 24.33 3.29 -3.08
CA GLU A 367 23.44 3.81 -2.04
C GLU A 367 22.04 4.04 -2.61
N ILE A 368 21.06 4.30 -1.74
CA ILE A 368 19.74 4.73 -2.18
C ILE A 368 19.81 6.21 -2.55
N SER A 369 19.53 6.51 -3.82
CA SER A 369 19.41 7.89 -4.30
C SER A 369 17.94 8.25 -4.56
N LEU A 370 17.61 9.52 -4.43
CA LEU A 370 16.36 10.05 -4.96
C LEU A 370 16.49 10.21 -6.48
N GLU A 371 15.38 10.06 -7.21
CA GLU A 371 15.36 10.44 -8.61
C GLU A 371 15.72 11.93 -8.80
N PRO A 372 16.32 12.31 -9.94
CA PRO A 372 16.56 13.71 -10.24
C PRO A 372 15.22 14.43 -10.40
N GLU A 373 15.14 15.63 -9.83
CA GLU A 373 14.00 16.52 -9.98
C GLU A 373 14.25 17.51 -11.12
N PRO A 374 13.19 18.01 -11.79
CA PRO A 374 13.31 19.14 -12.70
C PRO A 374 13.92 20.36 -12.02
N ASP A 375 14.58 21.22 -12.81
CA ASP A 375 15.08 22.51 -12.33
C ASP A 375 13.91 23.35 -11.84
N HIS A 376 14.00 23.83 -10.59
CA HIS A 376 12.89 24.52 -9.95
C HIS A 376 13.34 25.51 -8.88
N THR A 377 12.51 26.54 -8.67
CA THR A 377 12.65 27.50 -7.58
C THR A 377 11.32 27.68 -6.87
N ILE A 378 11.36 27.78 -5.54
CA ILE A 378 10.17 27.99 -4.71
C ILE A 378 10.44 29.17 -3.79
N THR A 379 9.66 30.23 -3.92
CA THR A 379 9.88 31.48 -3.20
C THR A 379 8.56 32.15 -2.84
N LEU A 380 8.50 32.75 -1.66
CA LEU A 380 7.43 33.69 -1.32
C LEU A 380 7.78 35.07 -1.89
N VAL A 381 6.86 35.66 -2.63
CA VAL A 381 7.03 36.97 -3.28
C VAL A 381 5.90 37.90 -2.86
N PRO A 382 6.18 39.21 -2.64
CA PRO A 382 5.14 40.19 -2.39
C PRO A 382 4.14 40.25 -3.54
N THR A 383 2.87 40.40 -3.23
CA THR A 383 1.85 40.60 -4.27
C THR A 383 2.02 41.97 -4.91
N SER A 384 1.54 42.12 -6.16
CA SER A 384 1.57 43.41 -6.86
C SER A 384 0.78 44.51 -6.16
N ASP A 385 -0.27 44.10 -5.43
CA ASP A 385 -1.28 45.00 -4.90
C ASP A 385 -1.05 45.33 -3.41
N ASN A 386 -0.36 44.45 -2.69
CA ASN A 386 -0.03 44.61 -1.27
C ASN A 386 1.33 43.97 -0.94
N SER A 387 2.31 44.79 -0.53
CA SER A 387 3.66 44.31 -0.19
C SER A 387 3.73 43.49 1.08
N ASP A 388 2.74 43.60 1.96
CA ASP A 388 2.66 42.86 3.22
C ASP A 388 2.03 41.47 3.04
N GLU A 389 1.37 41.24 1.89
CA GLU A 389 0.84 39.95 1.47
C GLU A 389 1.83 39.25 0.54
N LEU A 390 2.04 37.96 0.78
CA LEU A 390 2.95 37.11 0.02
C LEU A 390 2.14 36.06 -0.75
N GLU A 391 2.43 35.91 -2.03
CA GLU A 391 2.05 34.72 -2.80
C GLU A 391 3.24 33.77 -2.93
N LEU A 392 2.98 32.47 -3.07
CA LEU A 392 4.02 31.48 -3.29
C LEU A 392 4.23 31.30 -4.79
N GLN A 393 5.42 31.58 -5.28
CA GLN A 393 5.82 31.33 -6.65
C GLN A 393 6.67 30.06 -6.74
N ILE A 394 6.21 29.11 -7.56
CA ILE A 394 6.92 27.88 -7.91
C ILE A 394 7.22 27.95 -9.40
N THR A 395 8.49 28.06 -9.77
CA THR A 395 8.93 28.01 -11.18
C THR A 395 9.58 26.68 -11.45
N LEU A 396 9.22 26.02 -12.55
CA LEU A 396 9.73 24.71 -12.96
C LEU A 396 10.07 24.74 -14.46
N ASN A 397 11.28 24.28 -14.81
CA ASN A 397 11.74 24.14 -16.19
C ASN A 397 11.96 22.66 -16.50
N CYS A 398 11.19 22.12 -17.45
CA CYS A 398 11.28 20.72 -17.84
C CYS A 398 10.81 20.50 -19.27
N ALA A 399 11.49 19.62 -20.00
CA ALA A 399 11.06 19.14 -21.31
C ALA A 399 9.81 18.25 -21.23
N SER A 400 9.74 17.42 -20.18
CA SER A 400 8.69 16.45 -19.95
C SER A 400 7.48 17.10 -19.27
N LEU A 401 6.37 17.21 -20.00
CA LEU A 401 5.10 17.68 -19.44
C LEU A 401 4.63 16.78 -18.29
N ASP A 402 4.82 15.46 -18.38
CA ASP A 402 4.40 14.52 -17.34
C ASP A 402 5.19 14.74 -16.03
N ASP A 403 6.51 14.96 -16.11
CA ASP A 403 7.29 15.29 -14.92
C ASP A 403 6.94 16.68 -14.38
N ALA A 404 6.70 17.67 -15.25
CA ALA A 404 6.25 18.99 -14.83
C ALA A 404 4.93 18.94 -14.04
N LEU A 405 3.96 18.16 -14.51
CA LEU A 405 2.68 17.96 -13.81
C LEU A 405 2.86 17.17 -12.51
N ARG A 406 3.69 16.12 -12.53
CA ARG A 406 3.98 15.27 -11.36
C ARG A 406 4.65 16.07 -10.25
N PHE A 407 5.76 16.73 -10.53
CA PHE A 407 6.46 17.54 -9.53
C PHE A 407 5.69 18.82 -9.20
N GLY A 408 5.00 19.43 -10.16
CA GLY A 408 4.09 20.55 -9.92
C GLY A 408 3.01 20.21 -8.90
N GLU A 409 2.33 19.06 -9.02
CA GLU A 409 1.32 18.63 -8.04
C GLU A 409 1.96 18.31 -6.68
N ILE A 410 3.16 17.72 -6.64
CA ILE A 410 3.89 17.49 -5.38
C ILE A 410 4.16 18.81 -4.67
N TYR A 411 4.78 19.79 -5.34
CA TYR A 411 5.19 21.04 -4.72
C TYR A 411 3.99 21.91 -4.35
N THR A 412 3.05 22.13 -5.27
CA THR A 412 1.90 22.99 -5.01
C THR A 412 1.09 22.50 -3.80
N ARG A 413 0.86 21.19 -3.67
CA ARG A 413 0.14 20.61 -2.53
C ARG A 413 0.97 20.60 -1.24
N ASP A 414 2.28 20.33 -1.29
CA ASP A 414 3.13 20.26 -0.08
C ASP A 414 3.26 21.64 0.55
N TYR A 415 3.44 22.66 -0.29
CA TYR A 415 3.57 24.04 0.17
C TYR A 415 2.24 24.71 0.51
N ALA A 416 1.12 24.28 -0.10
CA ALA A 416 -0.20 24.65 0.41
C ALA A 416 -0.38 24.16 1.85
N GLN A 417 -0.06 22.89 2.11
CA GLN A 417 -0.18 22.34 3.45
C GLN A 417 0.78 23.00 4.46
N TRP A 418 1.96 23.45 4.01
CA TRP A 418 2.90 24.17 4.85
C TRP A 418 2.44 25.59 5.16
N HIS A 419 2.17 26.41 4.14
CA HIS A 419 1.95 27.85 4.34
C HIS A 419 0.52 28.24 4.69
N SER A 420 -0.47 27.40 4.39
CA SER A 420 -1.88 27.67 4.66
C SER A 420 -2.28 27.34 6.10
N HIS A 421 -3.34 28.00 6.56
CA HIS A 421 -4.03 27.60 7.78
C HIS A 421 -4.85 26.32 7.52
N ALA A 422 -4.61 25.27 8.31
CA ALA A 422 -5.32 24.00 8.20
C ALA A 422 -6.39 23.87 9.29
N ALA A 423 -7.67 23.79 8.92
CA ALA A 423 -8.78 23.66 9.89
C ALA A 423 -8.69 22.38 10.75
N VAL A 424 -8.03 21.33 10.23
CA VAL A 424 -7.87 20.03 10.88
C VAL A 424 -6.55 19.87 11.67
N SER A 425 -5.77 20.93 11.88
CA SER A 425 -4.47 20.89 12.60
C SER A 425 -3.51 19.80 12.08
N ARG A 426 -3.62 19.41 10.80
CA ARG A 426 -2.74 18.43 10.15
C ARG A 426 -1.50 19.12 9.56
N THR A 427 -0.72 19.79 10.39
CA THR A 427 0.62 20.27 9.98
C THR A 427 1.67 19.25 10.41
N PHE A 428 2.70 19.03 9.58
CA PHE A 428 3.84 18.24 10.05
C PHE A 428 4.61 19.03 11.10
N VAL A 429 5.19 18.33 12.07
CA VAL A 429 5.99 18.95 13.13
C VAL A 429 7.10 19.79 12.50
N GLY A 430 7.25 21.04 12.97
CA GLY A 430 8.26 21.98 12.46
C GLY A 430 7.86 22.77 11.21
N ARG A 431 6.63 22.62 10.71
CA ARG A 431 6.08 23.43 9.60
C ARG A 431 5.02 24.38 10.12
N GLU A 432 5.41 25.64 10.33
CA GLU A 432 4.51 26.71 10.73
C GLU A 432 3.95 27.44 9.51
N ALA A 433 2.65 27.71 9.54
CA ALA A 433 1.98 28.47 8.50
C ALA A 433 2.43 29.93 8.49
N ASN A 434 2.53 30.54 7.30
CA ASN A 434 3.05 31.88 7.16
C ASN A 434 1.91 32.91 7.33
N PRO A 435 2.00 33.84 8.31
CA PRO A 435 0.93 34.80 8.61
C PRO A 435 0.74 35.90 7.54
N ASN A 436 1.59 35.93 6.53
CA ASN A 436 1.49 36.85 5.40
C ASN A 436 1.12 36.12 4.11
N PHE A 437 0.94 34.80 4.14
CA PHE A 437 0.54 34.04 2.95
C PHE A 437 -0.90 34.35 2.56
N ASN A 438 -1.09 34.87 1.35
CA ASN A 438 -2.38 35.32 0.84
C ASN A 438 -3.27 34.21 0.29
N GLY A 439 -2.81 32.96 0.35
CA GLY A 439 -3.55 31.81 -0.21
C GLY A 439 -3.36 31.60 -1.71
N ILE A 440 -2.46 32.31 -2.38
CA ILE A 440 -2.18 32.11 -3.81
C ILE A 440 -0.88 31.35 -4.01
N ILE A 441 -0.95 30.23 -4.72
CA ILE A 441 0.20 29.53 -5.26
C ILE A 441 0.22 29.77 -6.77
N ARG A 442 1.30 30.35 -7.28
CA ARG A 442 1.55 30.54 -8.70
C ARG A 442 2.57 29.52 -9.18
N PHE A 443 2.11 28.58 -9.99
CA PHE A 443 2.97 27.60 -10.66
C PHE A 443 3.30 28.10 -12.07
N ILE A 444 4.59 28.22 -12.37
CA ILE A 444 5.12 28.73 -13.64
C ILE A 444 5.92 27.61 -14.29
N TYR A 445 5.42 27.07 -15.41
CA TYR A 445 6.07 26.00 -16.15
C TYR A 445 6.63 26.52 -17.47
N SER A 446 7.84 26.08 -17.83
CA SER A 446 8.50 26.40 -19.11
C SER A 446 9.30 25.21 -19.64
N GLY A 447 9.67 25.25 -20.92
CA GLY A 447 10.61 24.30 -21.54
C GLY A 447 9.99 23.05 -22.17
N SER A 448 8.66 22.97 -22.28
CA SER A 448 7.93 21.77 -22.74
C SER A 448 8.24 21.36 -24.18
N GLU A 449 8.33 20.05 -24.44
CA GLU A 449 8.36 19.49 -25.80
C GLU A 449 6.97 19.38 -26.45
N LYS A 450 5.90 19.58 -25.67
CA LYS A 450 4.51 19.56 -26.16
C LYS A 450 4.09 20.94 -26.65
N SER A 451 3.08 20.99 -27.52
CA SER A 451 2.52 22.27 -27.98
C SER A 451 1.89 23.05 -26.83
N ASP A 452 1.95 24.38 -26.92
CA ASP A 452 1.36 25.31 -25.95
C ASP A 452 -0.09 24.98 -25.59
N ASP A 453 -0.91 24.60 -26.57
CA ASP A 453 -2.32 24.28 -26.36
C ASP A 453 -2.50 23.07 -25.43
N VAL A 454 -1.71 22.02 -25.66
CA VAL A 454 -1.73 20.81 -24.81
C VAL A 454 -1.24 21.15 -23.41
N VAL A 455 -0.17 21.93 -23.30
CA VAL A 455 0.35 22.34 -21.99
C VAL A 455 -0.68 23.16 -21.21
N LYS A 456 -1.28 24.18 -21.83
CA LYS A 456 -2.29 25.04 -21.21
C LYS A 456 -3.53 24.24 -20.78
N GLU A 457 -3.97 23.28 -21.59
CA GLU A 457 -5.05 22.36 -21.23
C GLU A 457 -4.72 21.58 -19.95
N HIS A 458 -3.52 20.99 -19.87
CA HIS A 458 -3.11 20.19 -18.72
C HIS A 458 -2.90 21.06 -17.47
N LEU A 459 -2.35 22.26 -17.60
CA LEU A 459 -2.25 23.20 -16.47
C LEU A 459 -3.63 23.61 -15.93
N ALA A 460 -4.62 23.82 -16.80
CA ALA A 460 -6.00 24.07 -16.36
C ALA A 460 -6.62 22.86 -15.63
N ILE A 461 -6.29 21.63 -16.04
CA ILE A 461 -6.70 20.40 -15.32
C ILE A 461 -6.01 20.33 -13.94
N MET A 462 -4.74 20.70 -13.86
CA MET A 462 -3.98 20.75 -12.60
C MET A 462 -4.63 21.70 -11.59
N GLU A 463 -5.04 22.90 -12.03
CA GLU A 463 -5.79 23.85 -11.19
C GLU A 463 -7.09 23.25 -10.65
N LYS A 464 -7.88 22.59 -11.50
CA LYS A 464 -9.12 21.93 -11.08
C LYS A 464 -8.87 20.82 -10.08
N ARG A 465 -7.84 19.99 -10.28
CA ARG A 465 -7.45 18.92 -9.36
C ARG A 465 -7.02 19.50 -8.01
N PHE A 466 -6.24 20.58 -8.01
CA PHE A 466 -5.82 21.29 -6.81
C PHE A 466 -7.00 21.87 -6.04
N ALA A 467 -7.90 22.60 -6.71
CA ALA A 467 -9.07 23.21 -6.06
C ALA A 467 -9.96 22.18 -5.34
N ARG A 468 -10.19 21.00 -5.96
CA ARG A 468 -10.93 19.90 -5.31
C ARG A 468 -10.20 19.32 -4.11
N TRP A 469 -8.88 19.15 -4.22
CA TRP A 469 -8.07 18.65 -3.12
C TRP A 469 -8.11 19.62 -1.93
N ILE A 470 -7.97 20.93 -2.19
CA ILE A 470 -8.07 21.99 -1.17
C ILE A 470 -9.46 21.99 -0.50
N ASP A 471 -10.55 21.87 -1.26
CA ASP A 471 -11.91 21.81 -0.72
C ASP A 471 -12.10 20.61 0.24
N GLY A 472 -11.50 19.46 -0.10
CA GLY A 472 -11.55 18.27 0.74
C GLY A 472 -10.68 18.33 2.01
N GLU A 473 -9.55 19.04 1.97
CA GLU A 473 -8.61 19.12 3.10
C GLU A 473 -8.82 20.35 4.00
N GLY A 474 -9.40 21.43 3.47
CA GLY A 474 -9.68 22.67 4.21
C GLY A 474 -8.42 23.49 4.52
N PHE A 475 -7.67 23.87 3.48
CA PHE A 475 -6.50 24.76 3.59
C PHE A 475 -6.84 26.20 3.16
N TYR A 476 -6.68 27.13 4.09
CA TYR A 476 -7.11 28.53 3.94
C TYR A 476 -5.95 29.51 3.94
N ALA A 477 -6.15 30.65 3.28
CA ALA A 477 -5.25 31.79 3.38
C ALA A 477 -5.09 32.22 4.85
N GLN A 478 -3.94 32.79 5.20
CA GLN A 478 -3.67 33.30 6.54
C GLN A 478 -3.22 34.77 6.56
N PRO A 479 -3.82 35.73 5.83
CA PRO A 479 -3.35 37.10 5.87
C PRO A 479 -3.67 37.75 7.21
N SER A 480 -2.77 38.62 7.68
CA SER A 480 -2.96 39.46 8.86
C SER A 480 -4.09 40.50 8.68
N THR A 481 -4.50 40.81 7.45
CA THR A 481 -5.33 41.97 7.11
C THR A 481 -6.61 41.71 6.28
N SER A 482 -6.84 40.52 5.73
CA SER A 482 -8.02 40.22 4.89
C SER A 482 -8.40 38.72 4.87
N ASN A 483 -9.69 38.41 4.69
CA ASN A 483 -10.34 37.10 4.52
C ASN A 483 -9.60 35.82 5.01
N LYS A 484 -9.63 35.56 6.32
CA LYS A 484 -9.12 34.32 6.96
C LYS A 484 -9.85 33.00 6.58
N ASN A 485 -10.76 33.04 5.62
CA ASN A 485 -11.64 31.93 5.25
C ASN A 485 -11.63 31.62 3.74
N GLU A 486 -10.75 32.25 2.95
CA GLU A 486 -10.61 31.89 1.54
C GLU A 486 -9.73 30.66 1.37
N LEU A 487 -10.20 29.71 0.56
CA LEU A 487 -9.44 28.51 0.23
C LEU A 487 -8.21 28.89 -0.58
N THR A 488 -7.10 28.21 -0.30
CA THR A 488 -5.86 28.35 -1.08
C THR A 488 -6.13 27.99 -2.54
N ARG A 489 -5.66 28.82 -3.48
CA ARG A 489 -5.88 28.62 -4.91
C ARG A 489 -4.56 28.49 -5.67
N LEU A 490 -4.59 27.69 -6.73
CA LEU A 490 -3.49 27.52 -7.67
C LEU A 490 -3.78 28.34 -8.94
N ILE A 491 -2.76 29.05 -9.41
CA ILE A 491 -2.71 29.68 -10.73
C ILE A 491 -1.53 29.06 -11.48
N ALA A 492 -1.81 28.28 -12.53
CA ALA A 492 -0.82 27.57 -13.32
C ALA A 492 -0.62 28.26 -14.68
N VAL A 493 0.61 28.66 -14.98
CA VAL A 493 0.96 29.46 -16.16
C VAL A 493 2.06 28.77 -16.95
N TYR A 494 1.91 28.76 -18.28
CA TYR A 494 2.97 28.35 -19.20
C TYR A 494 3.72 29.59 -19.73
N GLN A 495 5.05 29.55 -19.71
CA GLN A 495 5.95 30.62 -20.15
C GLN A 495 6.92 30.17 -21.23
#